data_AF-A0A1A9QCZ7-F1
#
_entry.id   AF-A0A1A9QCZ7-F1
#
_cell.length_a   1.000
_cell.length_b   1.000
_cell.length_c   1.000
_cell.angle_alpha   90.00
_cell.angle_beta   90.00
_cell.angle_gamma   90.00
#
_symmetry.space_group_name_H-M   'P 1'
#
loop_
_entity.id
_entity.type
_entity.pdbx_description
1 polymer ?
#
loop_
_entity_poly.entity_id
_entity_poly.type
_entity_poly.pdbx_seq_one_letter_code
_entity_poly.pdbx_strand_id
1 'polypeptide(L)' 'MSKKLPFEPKVVTFACTACNKKFEILSAHTEDTINIDICSNCHPFYLGQTNLSRTIGAVEKLKSKFEAGKNYIKKRV' A
#
# COMPACT_ATOMS: atom_id res chain seq x y z
N MET A 1 -26.92 32.15 -1.33
CA MET A 1 -25.59 31.56 -1.04
C MET A 1 -24.86 31.27 -2.35
N SER A 2 -24.57 32.31 -3.12
CA SER A 2 -23.90 32.23 -4.43
C SER A 2 -22.59 33.00 -4.37
N LYS A 3 -21.69 32.55 -3.50
CA LYS A 3 -20.32 33.05 -3.52
C LYS A 3 -19.65 32.35 -4.68
N LYS A 4 -19.49 33.06 -5.81
CA LYS A 4 -18.73 32.56 -6.97
C LYS A 4 -17.35 32.12 -6.47
N LEU A 5 -17.06 30.83 -6.57
CA LEU A 5 -15.72 30.35 -6.31
C LEU A 5 -14.81 30.94 -7.40
N PRO A 6 -13.61 31.42 -7.04
CA PRO A 6 -12.70 32.08 -7.97
C PRO A 6 -12.06 31.12 -8.99
N PHE A 7 -12.39 29.82 -8.95
CA PHE A 7 -11.87 28.81 -9.86
C PHE A 7 -13.00 28.11 -10.60
N GLU A 8 -12.80 27.92 -11.90
CA GLU A 8 -13.68 27.15 -12.76
C GLU A 8 -13.20 25.69 -12.73
N PRO A 9 -14.01 24.74 -12.23
CA PRO A 9 -13.56 23.36 -12.09
C PRO A 9 -13.44 22.71 -13.48
N LYS A 10 -12.24 22.21 -13.80
CA LYS A 10 -11.96 21.46 -15.02
C LYS A 10 -11.76 19.98 -14.71
N VAL A 11 -12.14 19.12 -15.65
CA VAL A 11 -11.87 17.68 -15.54
C VAL A 11 -10.39 17.46 -15.86
N VAL A 12 -9.64 16.98 -14.88
CA VAL A 12 -8.20 16.73 -15.00
C VAL A 12 -7.93 15.24 -14.87
N THR A 13 -7.03 14.73 -15.71
CA THR A 13 -6.60 13.33 -15.71
C THR A 13 -5.39 13.16 -14.81
N PHE A 14 -5.55 12.42 -13.72
CA PHE A 14 -4.46 12.05 -12.83
C PHE A 14 -3.93 10.66 -13.18
N ALA A 15 -2.67 10.55 -13.59
CA ALA A 15 -2.02 9.30 -13.95
C ALA A 15 -1.08 8.83 -12.83
N CYS A 16 -1.31 7.63 -12.31
CA CYS A 16 -0.45 6.99 -11.31
C CYS A 16 0.80 6.39 -11.96
N THR A 17 2.00 6.86 -11.61
CA THR A 17 3.27 6.35 -12.17
C THR A 17 3.54 4.89 -11.76
N ALA A 18 3.15 4.49 -10.55
CA ALA A 18 3.46 3.16 -10.01
C ALA A 18 2.47 2.06 -10.46
N CYS A 19 1.26 2.43 -10.89
CA CYS A 19 0.17 1.49 -11.12
C CYS A 19 -0.60 1.72 -12.42
N ASN A 20 -0.20 2.74 -13.20
CA ASN A 20 -0.79 3.13 -14.48
C ASN A 20 -2.31 3.38 -14.47
N LYS A 21 -2.91 3.54 -13.29
CA LYS A 21 -4.33 3.91 -13.16
C LYS A 21 -4.50 5.40 -13.47
N LYS A 22 -5.52 5.70 -14.26
CA LYS A 22 -5.95 7.07 -14.59
C LYS A 22 -7.20 7.40 -13.79
N PHE A 23 -7.23 8.57 -13.16
CA PHE A 23 -8.39 9.08 -12.42
C PHE A 23 -8.83 10.40 -13.04
N GLU A 24 -10.10 10.49 -13.41
CA GLU A 24 -10.70 11.72 -13.90
C GLU A 24 -11.37 12.42 -12.72
N ILE A 25 -10.82 13.56 -12.30
CA ILE A 25 -11.29 14.28 -11.11
C ILE A 25 -11.51 15.74 -11.50
N LEU A 26 -12.59 16.33 -10.99
CA LEU A 26 -12.82 17.77 -11.06
C LEU A 26 -11.81 18.48 -10.18
N SER A 27 -10.89 19.23 -10.78
CA SER A 27 -9.86 19.98 -10.06
C SER A 27 -9.80 21.42 -10.54
N ALA A 28 -9.23 22.28 -9.70
CA ALA A 28 -8.97 23.69 -10.03
C ALA A 28 -7.63 23.87 -10.76
N HIS A 29 -6.93 22.79 -11.11
CA HIS A 29 -5.64 22.88 -11.77
C HIS A 29 -5.79 23.32 -13.22
N THR A 30 -4.84 24.13 -13.67
CA THR A 30 -4.73 24.63 -15.04
C THR A 30 -4.25 23.57 -16.03
N GLU A 31 -3.57 22.52 -15.55
CA GLU A 31 -3.01 21.45 -16.38
C GLU A 31 -3.99 20.29 -16.54
N ASP A 32 -4.09 19.77 -17.76
CA ASP A 32 -5.04 18.70 -18.12
C ASP A 32 -4.59 17.32 -17.64
N THR A 33 -3.28 17.13 -17.44
CA THR A 33 -2.68 15.84 -17.04
C THR A 33 -1.69 16.01 -15.89
N ILE A 34 -1.93 15.33 -14.77
CA ILE A 34 -1.07 15.37 -13.58
C ILE A 34 -0.56 13.96 -13.28
N ASN A 35 0.75 13.82 -13.11
CA ASN A 35 1.36 12.55 -12.69
C ASN A 35 1.39 12.47 -11.15
N ILE A 36 0.89 11.36 -10.59
CA ILE A 36 0.87 11.09 -9.15
C ILE A 36 1.74 9.85 -8.86
N ASP A 37 2.55 9.89 -7.82
CA ASP A 37 3.38 8.74 -7.41
C ASP A 37 2.60 7.64 -6.67
N ILE A 38 1.59 8.01 -5.86
CA ILE A 38 0.82 7.08 -5.03
C ILE A 38 -0.67 7.34 -5.19
N CYS A 39 -1.43 6.31 -5.59
CA CYS A 39 -2.89 6.36 -5.59
C CYS A 39 -3.50 5.42 -4.53
N SER A 40 -4.83 5.42 -4.42
CA SER A 40 -5.58 4.51 -3.53
C SER A 40 -5.25 3.03 -3.74
N ASN A 41 -4.83 2.65 -4.95
CA ASN A 41 -4.43 1.28 -5.26
C ASN A 41 -2.97 0.96 -4.89
N CYS A 42 -2.15 1.97 -4.59
CA CYS A 42 -0.73 1.80 -4.25
C CYS A 42 -0.46 2.02 -2.77
N HIS A 43 -1.28 2.82 -2.09
CA HIS A 43 -0.98 3.17 -0.71
C HIS A 43 -1.09 1.91 0.17
N PRO A 44 -0.02 1.49 0.88
CA PRO A 44 0.06 0.22 1.63
C PRO A 44 -1.10 0.00 2.61
N PHE A 45 -1.69 1.09 3.11
CA PHE A 45 -2.90 1.09 3.91
C PHE A 45 -4.10 0.42 3.22
N TYR A 46 -4.34 0.69 1.93
CA TYR A 46 -5.48 0.15 1.20
C TYR A 46 -5.24 -1.27 0.67
N LEU A 47 -3.97 -1.69 0.53
CA LEU A 47 -3.65 -3.07 0.15
C LEU A 47 -3.87 -4.07 1.31
N GLY A 48 -4.25 -3.59 2.51
CA GLY A 48 -4.51 -4.47 3.65
C GLY A 48 -3.26 -5.17 4.17
N GLN A 49 -2.06 -4.73 3.75
CA GLN A 49 -0.82 -5.19 4.32
C GLN A 49 -0.66 -4.54 5.69
N THR A 50 -1.24 -5.18 6.71
CA THR A 50 -0.81 -4.95 8.07
C THR A 50 0.68 -5.26 8.09
N ASN A 51 1.50 -4.23 8.26
CA ASN A 51 2.90 -4.39 8.64
C ASN A 51 2.91 -5.10 10.00
N LEU A 52 2.70 -6.42 10.00
CA LEU A 52 3.27 -7.30 10.98
C LEU A 52 4.76 -7.19 10.70
N SER A 53 5.40 -6.15 11.25
CA SER A 53 6.81 -6.21 11.58
C SER A 53 6.93 -7.43 12.49
N ARG A 54 7.12 -8.60 11.88
CA ARG A 54 7.48 -9.81 12.57
C ARG A 54 8.87 -9.52 13.06
N THR A 55 8.94 -8.87 14.22
CA THR A 55 10.06 -9.02 15.13
C THR A 55 10.37 -10.51 15.10
N ILE A 56 11.57 -10.87 14.63
CA ILE A 56 12.15 -12.21 14.72
C ILE A 56 12.21 -12.52 16.22
N GLY A 57 11.06 -12.95 16.73
CA GLY A 57 10.75 -12.90 18.15
C GLY A 57 11.14 -14.20 18.82
N ALA A 58 10.76 -14.30 20.08
CA ALA A 58 10.83 -15.56 20.83
C ALA A 58 10.10 -16.71 20.12
N VAL A 59 9.05 -16.41 19.34
CA VAL A 59 8.25 -17.40 18.61
C VAL A 59 9.06 -18.12 17.53
N GLU A 60 9.91 -17.43 16.77
CA GLU A 60 10.75 -18.08 15.75
C GLU A 60 11.86 -18.91 16.39
N LYS A 61 12.51 -18.39 17.45
CA LYS A 61 13.50 -19.15 18.23
C LYS A 61 12.90 -20.41 18.85
N LEU A 62 11.64 -20.35 19.29
CA LEU A 62 10.92 -21.50 19.83
C LEU A 62 10.63 -22.52 18.72
N LYS A 63 10.12 -22.09 17.56
CA LYS A 63 9.90 -22.98 16.40
C LYS A 63 11.18 -23.73 16.01
N SER A 64 12.31 -23.04 15.89
CA SER A 64 13.59 -23.68 15.54
C SER A 64 14.07 -24.71 16.57
N LYS A 65 13.88 -24.44 17.87
CA LYS A 65 14.22 -25.41 18.93
C LYS A 65 13.32 -26.65 18.87
N PHE A 66 12.02 -26.46 18.65
CA PHE A 66 11.08 -27.57 18.50
C PHE A 66 11.37 -28.42 17.25
N GLU A 67 11.74 -27.80 16.12
CA GLU A 67 12.17 -28.52 14.92
C GLU A 67 13.45 -29.34 15.14
N ALA A 68 14.46 -28.76 15.81
CA ALA A 68 15.68 -29.47 16.17
C ALA A 68 15.40 -30.69 17.08
N GLY A 69 14.48 -30.54 18.05
CA GLY A 69 14.04 -31.63 18.91
C GLY A 69 13.32 -32.76 18.16
N LYS A 70 12.42 -32.42 17.23
CA LYS A 70 11.74 -33.40 16.37
C LYS A 70 12.72 -34.20 15.50
N ASN A 71 13.72 -33.53 14.94
CA ASN A 71 14.75 -34.16 14.12
C ASN A 71 15.63 -35.13 14.93
N TYR A 72 15.92 -34.81 16.20
CA TYR A 72 16.63 -35.71 17.10
C TYR A 72 15.85 -37.00 17.39
N ILE A 73 14.54 -36.89 17.64
CA ILE A 73 13.67 -38.05 17.88
C ILE A 73 13.59 -38.93 16.63
N LYS A 74 13.42 -38.33 15.45
CA LYS A 74 13.36 -39.06 14.17
C LYS A 74 14.67 -39.76 13.78
N LYS A 75 15.82 -39.29 14.28
CA LYS A 75 17.13 -39.92 14.05
C LYS A 75 17.40 -41.09 15.01
N ARG A 76 16.62 -41.18 16.10
CA ARG A 76 16.80 -42.17 17.18
C ARG A 76 15.83 -43.35 17.05
N VAL A 77 14.74 -43.18 16.31
CA VAL A 77 13.88 -44.26 15.78
C VAL A 77 14.48 -44.73 14.46
#